data_AF-A0A0M1J3P6-F1
#
_entry.id   AF-A0A0M1J3P6-F1
#
_cell.length_a   1.000
_cell.length_b   1.000
_cell.length_c   1.000
_cell.angle_alpha   90.00
_cell.angle_beta   90.00
_cell.angle_gamma   90.00
#
_symmetry.space_group_name_H-M   'P 1'
#
loop_
_entity.id
_entity.type
_entity.pdbx_description
1 polymer ?
#
loop_
_entity_poly.entity_id
_entity_poly.type
_entity_poly.pdbx_seq_one_letter_code
_entity_poly.pdbx_strand_id
1 'polypeptide(L)'
;FRFLQMPLFTKQEHELTSHFDKWIYFLKNLEDLDSIPAILNEPVFNKAFRAAEIANLSYQQHTTYEQNLLDYMGLKAAMANAKDEGRKIGLIEGEARGEAKGREIGLAEGEVKGQAALLKRQLTKKFGPLSPASICKLDTATLEQLETWSEAILDCDSIEQLLR
;
A
#
# COMPACT_ATOMS: atom_id res chain seq x y z
N PHE A 1 18.97 -5.64 -57.95
CA PHE A 1 19.78 -5.64 -56.72
C PHE A 1 20.33 -4.23 -56.49
N ARG A 2 20.26 -3.70 -55.26
CA ARG A 2 20.95 -2.45 -54.88
C ARG A 2 22.12 -2.85 -53.99
N PHE A 3 23.32 -2.37 -54.30
CA PHE A 3 24.53 -2.62 -53.52
C PHE A 3 24.97 -1.32 -52.88
N LEU A 4 25.30 -1.37 -51.59
CA LEU A 4 25.84 -0.25 -50.84
C LEU A 4 27.36 -0.27 -50.93
N GLN A 5 27.96 0.85 -51.35
CA GLN A 5 29.41 1.03 -51.35
C GLN A 5 29.78 2.11 -50.32
N MET A 6 30.38 1.69 -49.21
CA MET A 6 30.78 2.56 -48.10
C MET A 6 31.76 3.69 -48.49
N PRO A 7 32.71 3.49 -49.42
CA PRO A 7 33.63 4.56 -49.84
C PRO A 7 32.92 5.73 -50.55
N LEU A 8 31.81 5.47 -51.24
CA LEU A 8 31.07 6.49 -52.00
C LEU A 8 30.07 7.27 -51.14
N PHE A 9 29.83 6.85 -49.89
CA PHE A 9 28.94 7.57 -48.99
C PHE A 9 29.69 8.73 -48.32
N THR A 10 29.54 9.95 -48.84
CA THR A 10 30.22 11.16 -48.34
C THR A 10 29.26 12.18 -47.72
N LYS A 11 27.98 11.82 -47.57
CA LYS A 11 26.94 12.70 -47.03
C LYS A 11 27.23 13.08 -45.58
N GLN A 12 27.07 14.37 -45.28
CA GLN A 12 27.16 14.93 -43.93
C GLN A 12 25.79 14.93 -43.23
N GLU A 13 25.76 15.22 -41.92
CA GLU A 13 24.54 15.16 -41.09
C GLU A 13 23.35 15.91 -41.72
N HIS A 14 23.57 17.13 -42.19
CA HIS A 14 22.55 17.98 -42.80
C HIS A 14 22.04 17.47 -44.16
N GLU A 15 22.73 16.50 -44.77
CA GLU A 15 22.40 15.90 -46.07
C GLU A 15 21.66 14.55 -45.92
N LEU A 16 21.40 14.11 -44.68
CA LEU A 16 20.72 12.85 -44.38
C LEU A 16 19.20 12.97 -44.59
N THR A 17 18.76 12.67 -45.82
CA THR A 17 17.35 12.78 -46.22
C THR A 17 16.50 11.55 -45.91
N SER A 18 17.09 10.36 -45.86
CA SER A 18 16.34 9.10 -45.69
C SER A 18 16.80 8.30 -44.48
N HIS A 19 15.91 7.45 -43.96
CA HIS A 19 16.25 6.54 -42.85
C HIS A 19 17.42 5.61 -43.20
N PHE A 20 17.55 5.23 -44.48
CA PHE A 20 18.68 4.45 -44.98
C PHE A 20 20.00 5.24 -44.94
N ASP A 21 19.99 6.51 -45.34
CA ASP A 21 21.17 7.39 -45.23
C ASP A 21 21.62 7.50 -43.76
N LYS A 22 20.66 7.63 -42.83
CA LYS A 22 20.93 7.69 -41.39
C LYS A 22 21.61 6.41 -40.87
N TRP A 23 21.18 5.23 -41.31
CA TRP A 23 21.83 3.96 -40.93
C TRP A 23 23.25 3.84 -41.48
N ILE A 24 23.48 4.27 -42.72
CA ILE A 24 24.83 4.22 -43.30
C ILE A 24 25.74 5.21 -42.58
N TYR A 25 25.25 6.41 -42.31
CA TYR A 25 25.99 7.42 -41.54
C TYR A 25 26.32 6.92 -40.13
N PHE A 26 25.34 6.33 -39.44
CA PHE A 26 25.53 5.70 -38.13
C PHE A 26 26.64 4.64 -38.17
N LEU A 27 26.56 3.67 -39.09
CA LEU A 27 27.56 2.59 -39.19
C LEU A 27 28.95 3.09 -39.61
N LYS A 28 29.02 4.13 -40.45
CA LYS A 28 30.28 4.67 -40.95
C LYS A 28 31.04 5.46 -39.90
N ASN A 29 30.33 6.27 -39.10
CA ASN A 29 30.94 7.20 -38.16
C ASN A 29 30.89 6.70 -36.70
N LEU A 30 30.45 5.46 -36.46
CA LEU A 30 30.18 4.93 -35.12
C LEU A 30 31.37 5.04 -34.15
N GLU A 31 32.59 4.82 -34.65
CA GLU A 31 33.82 4.84 -33.85
C GLU A 31 34.23 6.28 -33.47
N ASP A 32 33.92 7.25 -34.33
CA ASP A 32 34.33 8.66 -34.19
C ASP A 32 33.24 9.54 -33.52
N LEU A 33 32.07 8.97 -33.19
CA LEU A 33 30.95 9.71 -32.62
C LEU A 33 31.08 9.83 -31.09
N ASP A 34 31.56 10.99 -30.64
CA ASP A 34 31.62 11.34 -29.20
C ASP A 34 30.24 11.61 -28.57
N SER A 35 29.25 11.98 -29.39
CA SER A 35 27.88 12.25 -28.94
C SER A 35 26.86 11.91 -30.02
N ILE A 36 25.62 11.62 -29.62
CA ILE A 36 24.54 11.27 -30.55
C ILE A 36 24.09 12.54 -31.30
N PRO A 37 24.25 12.61 -32.64
CA PRO A 37 23.79 13.74 -33.42
C PRO A 37 22.27 13.88 -33.35
N ALA A 38 21.75 15.11 -33.35
CA ALA A 38 20.31 15.38 -33.20
C ALA A 38 19.46 14.67 -34.28
N ILE A 39 19.99 14.51 -35.48
CA ILE A 39 19.34 13.82 -36.61
C ILE A 39 19.18 12.31 -36.39
N LEU A 40 20.01 11.73 -35.52
CA LEU A 40 19.98 10.31 -35.13
C LEU A 40 19.36 10.09 -33.74
N ASN A 41 18.83 11.12 -33.09
CA ASN A 41 18.15 10.97 -31.79
C ASN A 41 16.72 10.42 -31.96
N GLU A 42 16.64 9.21 -32.52
CA GLU A 42 15.41 8.45 -32.70
C GLU A 42 15.47 7.16 -31.86
N PRO A 43 14.33 6.60 -31.42
CA PRO A 43 14.30 5.43 -30.53
C PRO A 43 15.06 4.21 -31.04
N VAL A 44 15.11 4.02 -32.36
CA VAL A 44 15.79 2.86 -32.98
C VAL A 44 17.31 3.02 -32.94
N PHE A 45 17.83 4.21 -33.21
CA PHE A 45 19.26 4.51 -33.11
C PHE A 45 19.71 4.56 -31.65
N ASN A 46 18.89 5.06 -30.73
CA ASN A 46 19.21 5.01 -29.29
C ASN A 46 19.43 3.57 -28.78
N LYS A 47 18.67 2.60 -29.29
CA LYS A 47 18.92 1.18 -28.99
C LYS A 47 20.21 0.67 -29.64
N ALA A 48 20.49 1.07 -30.87
CA ALA A 48 21.70 0.68 -31.60
C ALA A 48 22.98 1.26 -30.96
N PHE A 49 22.97 2.52 -30.53
CA PHE A 49 24.06 3.16 -29.78
C PHE A 49 24.32 2.42 -28.46
N ARG A 50 23.28 2.07 -27.69
CA ARG A 50 23.44 1.27 -26.47
C ARG A 50 24.06 -0.11 -26.75
N ALA A 51 23.62 -0.77 -27.82
CA ALA A 51 24.19 -2.05 -28.22
C ALA A 51 25.66 -1.93 -28.62
N ALA A 52 26.03 -0.86 -29.34
CA ALA A 52 27.40 -0.54 -29.72
C ALA A 52 28.27 -0.18 -28.51
N GLU A 53 27.77 0.64 -27.58
CA GLU A 53 28.43 0.96 -26.31
C GLU A 53 28.77 -0.32 -25.54
N ILE A 54 27.79 -1.21 -25.37
CA ILE A 54 27.98 -2.49 -24.67
C ILE A 54 28.99 -3.38 -25.41
N ALA A 55 28.93 -3.43 -26.74
CA ALA A 55 29.87 -4.21 -27.55
C ALA A 55 31.30 -3.65 -27.53
N ASN A 56 31.45 -2.34 -27.30
CA ASN A 56 32.75 -1.66 -27.21
C ASN A 56 33.31 -1.61 -25.77
N LEU A 57 32.60 -2.15 -24.78
CA LEU A 57 33.13 -2.24 -23.42
C LEU A 57 34.36 -3.16 -23.40
N SER A 58 35.44 -2.67 -22.81
CA SER A 58 36.53 -3.55 -22.40
C SER A 58 36.05 -4.56 -21.36
N TYR A 59 36.79 -5.66 -21.20
CA TYR A 59 36.46 -6.68 -20.22
C TYR A 59 36.22 -6.10 -18.80
N GLN A 60 37.06 -5.16 -18.36
CA GLN A 60 36.90 -4.52 -17.05
C GLN A 60 35.60 -3.69 -16.97
N GLN A 61 35.30 -2.91 -18.00
CA GLN A 61 34.08 -2.09 -18.04
C GLN A 61 32.82 -2.95 -18.10
N HIS A 62 32.87 -4.09 -18.82
CA HIS A 62 31.78 -5.05 -18.87
C HIS A 62 31.51 -5.64 -17.48
N THR A 63 32.55 -6.08 -16.77
CA THR A 63 32.40 -6.61 -15.40
C THR A 63 31.82 -5.56 -14.45
N THR A 64 32.27 -4.30 -14.52
CA THR A 64 31.69 -3.22 -13.71
C THR A 64 30.22 -2.95 -14.07
N TYR A 65 29.87 -2.99 -15.36
CA TYR A 65 28.48 -2.84 -15.81
C TYR A 65 27.58 -3.96 -15.24
N GLU A 66 28.02 -5.21 -15.33
CA GLU A 66 27.29 -6.37 -14.77
C GLU A 66 27.11 -6.28 -13.25
N GLN A 67 28.16 -5.87 -12.53
CA GLN A 67 28.09 -5.67 -11.08
C GLN A 67 27.06 -4.61 -10.70
N ASN A 68 27.11 -3.44 -11.34
CA ASN A 68 26.15 -2.37 -11.08
C ASN A 68 24.71 -2.80 -11.40
N LEU A 69 24.52 -3.59 -12.46
CA LEU A 69 23.22 -4.13 -12.82
C LEU A 69 22.71 -5.10 -11.74
N LEU A 70 23.59 -6.01 -11.27
CA LEU A 70 23.26 -6.96 -10.23
C LEU A 70 22.90 -6.25 -8.91
N ASP A 71 23.64 -5.20 -8.54
CA ASP A 71 23.38 -4.39 -7.36
C ASP A 71 22.02 -3.69 -7.45
N TYR A 72 21.73 -3.06 -8.60
CA TYR A 72 20.43 -2.43 -8.84
C TYR A 72 19.27 -3.44 -8.75
N MET A 73 19.44 -4.62 -9.34
CA MET A 73 18.45 -5.69 -9.28
C MET A 73 18.26 -6.19 -7.85
N GLY A 74 19.34 -6.35 -7.09
CA GLY A 74 19.32 -6.74 -5.68
C GLY A 74 18.58 -5.73 -4.81
N LEU A 75 18.88 -4.44 -4.97
CA LEU A 75 18.18 -3.36 -4.27
C LEU A 75 16.68 -3.38 -4.58
N LYS A 76 16.32 -3.51 -5.86
CA LYS A 76 14.92 -3.52 -6.29
C LYS A 76 14.16 -4.72 -5.74
N ALA A 77 14.77 -5.90 -5.74
CA ALA A 77 14.19 -7.10 -5.16
C ALA A 77 14.01 -6.97 -3.64
N ALA A 78 15.01 -6.44 -2.93
CA ALA A 78 14.94 -6.19 -1.49
C ALA A 78 13.80 -5.22 -1.14
N MET A 79 13.65 -4.12 -1.88
CA MET A 79 12.56 -3.16 -1.68
C MET A 79 11.19 -3.78 -1.94
N ALA A 80 11.05 -4.59 -3.00
CA ALA A 80 9.80 -5.28 -3.30
C ALA A 80 9.42 -6.26 -2.19
N ASN A 81 10.36 -7.09 -1.74
CA ASN A 81 10.15 -8.01 -0.63
C ASN A 81 9.78 -7.28 0.66
N ALA A 82 10.51 -6.21 1.02
CA ALA A 82 10.23 -5.42 2.21
C ALA A 82 8.82 -4.79 2.18
N LYS A 83 8.38 -4.32 1.01
CA LYS A 83 7.02 -3.79 0.83
C LYS A 83 5.96 -4.89 1.00
N ASP A 84 6.19 -6.07 0.42
CA ASP A 84 5.25 -7.19 0.51
C ASP A 84 5.18 -7.76 1.94
N GLU A 85 6.31 -7.89 2.62
CA GLU A 85 6.38 -8.26 4.04
C GLU A 85 5.70 -7.22 4.92
N GLY A 86 6.00 -5.93 4.73
CA GLY A 86 5.34 -4.85 5.47
C GLY A 86 3.83 -4.86 5.30
N ARG A 87 3.32 -5.17 4.10
CA ARG A 87 1.89 -5.33 3.86
C ARG A 87 1.30 -6.54 4.59
N LYS A 88 1.98 -7.68 4.58
CA LYS A 88 1.53 -8.90 5.29
C LYS A 88 1.49 -8.67 6.80
N ILE A 89 2.56 -8.11 7.37
CA ILE A 89 2.64 -7.79 8.80
C ILE A 89 1.53 -6.80 9.18
N GLY A 90 1.37 -5.72 8.41
CA GLY A 90 0.34 -4.72 8.66
C GLY A 90 -1.08 -5.28 8.62
N LEU A 91 -1.36 -6.25 7.73
CA LEU A 91 -2.66 -6.94 7.69
C LEU A 91 -2.88 -7.78 8.95
N ILE A 92 -1.90 -8.62 9.32
CA ILE A 92 -2.00 -9.50 10.50
C ILE A 92 -2.16 -8.67 11.78
N GLU A 93 -1.34 -7.64 11.96
CA GLU A 93 -1.44 -6.75 13.13
C GLU A 93 -2.76 -5.97 13.15
N GLY A 94 -3.24 -5.53 11.99
CA GLY A 94 -4.51 -4.84 11.83
C GLY A 94 -5.70 -5.72 12.21
N GLU A 95 -5.74 -6.95 11.71
CA GLU A 95 -6.76 -7.95 12.04
C GLU A 95 -6.73 -8.30 13.53
N ALA A 96 -5.56 -8.65 14.08
CA ALA A 96 -5.41 -9.00 15.49
C ALA A 96 -5.84 -7.84 16.43
N ARG A 97 -5.46 -6.60 16.10
CA ARG A 97 -5.86 -5.42 16.87
C ARG A 97 -7.36 -5.14 16.74
N GLY A 98 -7.93 -5.34 15.54
CA GLY A 98 -9.35 -5.19 15.28
C GLY A 98 -10.18 -6.19 16.07
N GLU A 99 -9.80 -7.46 16.05
CA GLU A 99 -10.46 -8.53 16.81
C GLU A 99 -10.36 -8.30 18.32
N ALA A 100 -9.18 -7.94 18.83
CA ALA A 100 -8.99 -7.67 20.24
C ALA A 100 -9.90 -6.54 20.74
N LYS A 101 -9.91 -5.39 20.04
CA LYS A 101 -10.77 -4.25 20.37
C LYS A 101 -12.25 -4.59 20.22
N GLY A 102 -12.61 -5.30 19.16
CA GLY A 102 -14.00 -5.72 18.93
C GLY A 102 -14.51 -6.64 20.03
N ARG A 103 -13.68 -7.58 20.49
CA ARG A 103 -14.00 -8.47 21.61
C ARG A 103 -14.14 -7.70 22.92
N GLU A 104 -13.22 -6.79 23.22
CA GLU A 104 -13.24 -6.00 24.45
C GLU A 104 -14.49 -5.11 24.52
N ILE A 105 -14.79 -4.36 23.45
CA ILE A 105 -15.99 -3.52 23.35
C ILE A 105 -17.24 -4.39 23.43
N GLY A 106 -17.29 -5.50 22.69
CA GLY A 106 -18.44 -6.40 22.70
C GLY A 106 -18.71 -7.03 24.06
N LEU A 107 -17.66 -7.36 24.82
CA LEU A 107 -17.77 -7.90 26.17
C LEU A 107 -18.28 -6.85 27.15
N ALA A 108 -17.71 -5.63 27.12
CA ALA A 108 -18.16 -4.52 27.96
C ALA A 108 -19.62 -4.12 27.69
N GLU A 109 -20.00 -3.99 26.41
CA GLU A 109 -21.40 -3.72 26.04
C GLU A 109 -22.33 -4.86 26.45
N GLY A 110 -21.88 -6.11 26.28
CA GLY A 110 -22.64 -7.30 26.66
C GLY A 110 -22.92 -7.36 28.16
N GLU A 111 -21.93 -6.98 28.98
CA GLU A 111 -22.05 -6.90 30.43
C GLU A 111 -23.08 -5.84 30.86
N VAL A 112 -22.98 -4.62 30.34
CA VAL A 112 -23.93 -3.53 30.64
C VAL A 112 -25.35 -3.92 30.22
N LYS A 113 -25.53 -4.42 28.99
CA LYS A 113 -26.84 -4.87 28.49
C LYS A 113 -27.40 -6.03 29.34
N GLY A 114 -26.53 -6.95 29.78
CA GLY A 114 -26.88 -8.06 30.66
C GLY A 114 -27.36 -7.61 32.04
N GLN A 115 -26.62 -6.71 32.69
CA GLN A 115 -26.99 -6.15 33.99
C GLN A 115 -28.29 -5.34 33.89
N ALA A 116 -28.45 -4.49 32.88
CA ALA A 116 -29.67 -3.72 32.65
C ALA A 116 -30.89 -4.63 32.45
N ALA A 117 -30.76 -5.69 31.65
CA ALA A 117 -31.82 -6.67 31.43
C ALA A 117 -32.19 -7.43 32.72
N LEU A 118 -31.20 -7.77 33.53
CA LEU A 118 -31.41 -8.44 34.82
C LEU A 118 -32.13 -7.52 35.82
N LEU A 119 -31.68 -6.27 35.94
CA LEU A 119 -32.30 -5.27 36.82
C LEU A 119 -33.75 -4.98 36.40
N LYS A 120 -34.02 -4.86 35.09
CA LYS A 120 -35.39 -4.74 34.56
C LYS A 120 -36.28 -5.90 35.00
N ARG A 121 -35.79 -7.14 34.93
CA ARG A 121 -36.55 -8.33 35.37
C ARG A 121 -36.80 -8.31 36.88
N GLN A 122 -35.82 -7.92 37.68
CA GLN A 122 -35.97 -7.80 39.13
C GLN A 122 -36.98 -6.72 39.52
N LEU A 123 -36.88 -5.54 38.91
CA LEU A 123 -37.80 -4.43 39.15
C LEU A 123 -39.23 -4.78 38.72
N THR A 124 -39.39 -5.46 37.58
CA THR A 124 -40.71 -5.94 37.15
C THR A 124 -41.32 -6.93 38.14
N LYS A 125 -40.49 -7.77 38.76
CA LYS A 125 -40.94 -8.75 39.76
C LYS A 125 -41.26 -8.12 41.11
N LYS A 126 -40.51 -7.09 41.56
CA LYS A 126 -40.70 -6.43 42.87
C LYS A 126 -41.81 -5.37 42.83
N PHE A 127 -41.87 -4.57 41.77
CA PHE A 127 -42.73 -3.38 41.69
C PHE A 127 -43.81 -3.44 40.61
N GLY A 128 -43.87 -4.53 39.82
CA GLY A 128 -44.83 -4.67 38.72
C GLY A 128 -44.37 -4.01 37.43
N PRO A 129 -45.27 -3.79 36.44
CA PRO A 129 -44.88 -3.33 35.10
C PRO A 129 -44.19 -1.96 35.14
N LEU A 130 -43.00 -1.90 34.52
CA LEU A 130 -42.18 -0.69 34.48
C LEU A 130 -42.71 0.32 33.46
N SER A 131 -42.60 1.60 33.79
CA SER A 131 -42.93 2.68 32.85
C SER A 131 -41.91 2.74 31.69
N PRO A 132 -42.32 3.18 30.48
CA PRO A 132 -41.40 3.35 29.35
C PRO A 132 -40.22 4.29 29.67
N ALA A 133 -40.43 5.30 30.52
CA ALA A 133 -39.38 6.22 30.96
C ALA A 133 -38.32 5.52 31.81
N SER A 134 -38.72 4.63 32.73
CA SER A 134 -37.81 3.85 33.57
C SER A 134 -36.99 2.85 32.74
N ILE A 135 -37.62 2.24 31.73
CA ILE A 135 -36.95 1.30 30.81
C ILE A 135 -35.88 2.03 30.00
N CYS A 136 -36.21 3.20 29.46
CA CYS A 136 -35.28 4.04 28.70
C CYS A 136 -34.06 4.43 29.54
N LYS A 137 -34.28 4.89 30.79
CA LYS A 137 -33.19 5.21 31.72
C LYS A 137 -32.26 4.02 31.97
N LEU A 138 -32.81 2.82 32.11
CA LEU A 138 -32.04 1.59 32.33
C LEU A 138 -31.24 1.15 31.10
N ASP A 139 -31.74 1.41 29.89
CA ASP A 139 -31.02 1.11 28.65
C ASP A 139 -29.85 2.06 28.37
N THR A 140 -29.95 3.30 28.86
CA THR A 140 -28.91 4.33 28.68
C THR A 140 -27.97 4.46 29.87
N ALA A 141 -28.17 3.68 30.93
CA ALA A 141 -27.41 3.77 32.17
C ALA A 141 -25.98 3.23 32.01
N THR A 142 -25.05 3.80 32.78
CA THR A 142 -23.68 3.28 32.88
C THR A 142 -23.63 2.06 33.80
N LEU A 143 -22.55 1.28 33.69
CA LEU A 143 -22.32 0.11 34.55
C LEU A 143 -22.41 0.48 36.05
N GLU A 144 -21.75 1.55 36.45
CA GLU A 144 -21.73 2.04 37.85
C GLU A 144 -23.13 2.39 38.37
N GLN A 145 -23.97 2.99 37.51
CA GLN A 145 -25.37 3.30 37.87
C GLN A 145 -26.20 2.03 38.03
N LEU A 146 -26.02 1.05 37.15
CA LEU A 146 -26.69 -0.24 37.23
C LEU A 146 -26.28 -1.01 38.49
N GLU A 147 -25.00 -1.00 38.84
CA GLU A 147 -24.48 -1.62 40.06
C GLU A 147 -25.06 -0.96 41.31
N THR A 148 -25.02 0.38 41.37
CA THR A 148 -25.60 1.16 42.47
C THR A 148 -27.09 0.86 42.65
N TRP A 149 -27.85 0.82 41.55
CA TRP A 149 -29.27 0.46 41.61
C TRP A 149 -29.48 -1.01 41.97
N SER A 150 -28.57 -1.91 41.59
CA SER A 150 -28.67 -3.33 41.93
C SER A 150 -28.47 -3.60 43.43
N GLU A 151 -27.66 -2.79 44.11
CA GLU A 151 -27.48 -2.86 45.56
C GLU A 151 -28.65 -2.19 46.28
N ALA A 152 -29.03 -0.99 45.85
CA ALA A 152 -30.11 -0.21 46.46
C ALA A 152 -31.51 -0.80 46.22
N ILE A 153 -31.68 -1.75 45.28
CA ILE A 153 -32.98 -2.38 44.99
C ILE A 153 -33.56 -3.10 46.21
N LEU A 154 -32.70 -3.58 47.12
CA LEU A 154 -33.14 -4.31 48.31
C LEU A 154 -33.77 -3.36 49.35
N ASP A 155 -33.22 -2.15 49.48
CA ASP A 155 -33.60 -1.17 50.50
C ASP A 155 -34.65 -0.15 50.02
N CYS A 156 -34.93 -0.07 48.72
CA CYS A 156 -35.90 0.88 48.18
C CYS A 156 -37.35 0.36 48.18
N ASP A 157 -38.29 1.24 48.53
CA ASP A 157 -39.75 0.96 48.52
C ASP A 157 -40.44 1.38 47.21
N SER A 158 -39.75 2.09 46.32
CA SER A 158 -40.31 2.54 45.03
C SER A 158 -39.27 2.67 43.90
N ILE A 159 -39.73 2.55 42.64
CA ILE A 159 -38.89 2.71 41.44
C ILE A 159 -38.36 4.14 41.30
N GLU A 160 -39.14 5.15 41.69
CA GLU A 160 -38.76 6.56 41.61
C GLU A 160 -37.63 6.92 42.59
N GLN A 161 -37.62 6.30 43.77
CA GLN A 161 -36.54 6.46 44.74
C GLN A 161 -35.24 5.81 44.26
N LEU A 162 -35.34 4.68 43.55
CA LEU A 162 -34.18 3.97 43.03
C LEU A 162 -33.53 4.68 41.83
N LEU A 163 -34.33 5.15 40.87
CA LEU A 163 -33.85 5.74 39.60
C LEU A 163 -33.65 7.28 39.67
N ARG A 164 -33.33 7.78 40.87
CA ARG A 164 -33.11 9.21 41.16
C ARG A 164 -31.66 9.60 40.95
#